data_AF-A0A7V3FVZ5-F1
#
_entry.id   AF-A0A7V3FVZ5-F1
#
_cell.length_a   1.000
_cell.length_b   1.000
_cell.length_c   1.000
_cell.angle_alpha   90.00
_cell.angle_beta   90.00
_cell.angle_gamma   90.00
#
_symmetry.space_group_name_H-M   'P 1'
#
loop_
_entity.id
_entity.type
_entity.pdbx_description
1 polymer ?
#
loop_
_entity_poly.entity_id
_entity_poly.type
_entity_poly.pdbx_seq_one_letter_code
_entity_poly.pdbx_strand_id
1 'polypeptide(L)' 'MIDYNTAVKSDTKLFAKYFHEMLNRGIYFPPAQFEAMFISTAHSKEDLDKTIEANLEALKSL' A
#
# COMPACT_ATOMS: atom_id res chain seq x y z
N MET A 1 9.63 10.56 3.97
CA MET A 1 10.43 10.81 2.76
C MET A 1 10.21 12.25 2.35
N ILE A 2 11.25 13.06 2.21
CA ILE A 2 11.13 14.50 1.86
C ILE A 2 12.06 14.91 0.71
N ASP A 3 13.01 14.06 0.36
CA ASP A 3 13.98 14.25 -0.72
C ASP A 3 14.44 12.90 -1.28
N TYR A 4 15.24 12.93 -2.35
CA TYR A 4 15.79 11.72 -2.98
C TYR A 4 16.65 10.88 -2.02
N ASN A 5 17.51 11.52 -1.23
CA ASN A 5 18.45 10.82 -0.34
C ASN A 5 17.75 10.06 0.79
N THR A 6 16.62 10.59 1.26
CA THR A 6 15.75 9.94 2.23
C THR A 6 14.84 8.91 1.56
N ALA A 7 14.51 9.07 0.28
CA ALA A 7 13.71 8.13 -0.49
C ALA A 7 14.40 6.79 -0.72
N VAL A 8 15.66 6.82 -1.18
CA VAL A 8 16.43 5.62 -1.52
C VAL A 8 16.78 4.76 -0.30
N LYS A 9 16.49 5.22 0.92
CA LYS A 9 16.67 4.46 2.17
C LYS A 9 15.47 3.58 2.52
N SER A 10 14.35 3.69 1.81
CA SER A 10 13.17 2.84 2.05
C SER A 10 13.47 1.35 1.81
N ASP A 11 12.90 0.48 2.65
CA ASP A 11 13.01 -0.97 2.49
C ASP A 11 12.05 -1.47 1.40
N THR A 12 12.58 -1.62 0.19
CA THR A 12 11.81 -2.10 -0.97
C THR A 12 11.41 -3.57 -0.86
N LYS A 13 12.10 -4.39 -0.05
CA LYS A 13 11.74 -5.79 0.18
C LYS A 13 10.56 -5.90 1.13
N LEU A 14 10.55 -5.08 2.19
CA LEU A 14 9.40 -4.99 3.09
C LEU A 14 8.16 -4.47 2.36
N PHE A 15 8.33 -3.46 1.50
CA PHE A 15 7.25 -2.99 0.63
C PHE A 15 6.71 -4.08 -0.30
N ALA A 16 7.59 -4.86 -0.93
CA ALA A 16 7.15 -5.95 -1.80
C ALA A 16 6.28 -6.99 -1.04
N LYS A 17 6.68 -7.34 0.19
CA LYS A 17 5.85 -8.20 1.05
C LYS A 17 4.50 -7.56 1.37
N TYR A 18 4.50 -6.30 1.81
CA TYR A 18 3.27 -5.54 2.08
C TYR A 18 2.35 -5.48 0.86
N PHE A 19 2.90 -5.19 -0.33
CA PHE A 19 2.17 -5.17 -1.59
C PHE A 19 1.48 -6.50 -1.86
N HIS A 20 2.19 -7.62 -1.69
CA HIS A 20 1.60 -8.95 -1.87
C HIS A 20 0.53 -9.26 -0.83
N GLU A 21 0.71 -8.86 0.43
CA GLU A 21 -0.32 -9.02 1.46
C GLU A 21 -1.59 -8.24 1.15
N MET A 22 -1.47 -7.00 0.66
CA MET A 22 -2.60 -6.20 0.20
C MET A 22 -3.28 -6.81 -1.02
N LEU A 23 -2.49 -7.27 -2.00
CA LEU A 23 -2.99 -7.92 -3.21
C LEU A 23 -3.76 -9.20 -2.90
N ASN A 24 -3.26 -10.03 -1.99
CA ASN A 24 -3.92 -11.25 -1.52
C ASN A 24 -5.26 -10.97 -0.82
N ARG A 25 -5.44 -9.77 -0.26
CA ARG A 25 -6.70 -9.30 0.35
C ARG A 25 -7.60 -8.55 -0.63
N GLY A 26 -7.25 -8.55 -1.92
CA GLY A 26 -8.06 -7.96 -2.98
C GLY A 26 -7.86 -6.45 -3.17
N ILE A 27 -6.82 -5.86 -2.57
CA ILE A 27 -6.51 -4.43 -2.71
C ILE A 27 -5.27 -4.26 -3.59
N TYR A 28 -5.45 -3.69 -4.78
CA TYR A 28 -4.37 -3.42 -5.72
C TYR A 28 -3.74 -2.04 -5.46
N PHE A 29 -2.55 -2.02 -4.88
CA PHE A 29 -1.73 -0.81 -4.75
C PHE A 29 -0.78 -0.67 -5.94
N PRO A 30 -0.18 0.53 -6.15
CA PRO A 30 0.90 0.68 -7.11
C PRO A 30 2.02 -0.35 -6.84
N PRO A 31 2.51 -1.09 -7.83
CA PRO A 31 3.45 -2.19 -7.64
C PRO A 31 4.90 -1.73 -7.40
N ALA A 32 5.10 -0.46 -7.05
CA ALA A 32 6.42 0.14 -6.83
C ALA A 32 6.41 1.09 -5.63
N GLN A 33 7.41 0.97 -4.76
CA GLN A 33 7.56 1.76 -3.53
C GLN A 33 7.61 3.28 -3.80
N PHE A 34 8.10 3.69 -4.97
CA PHE A 34 8.34 5.09 -5.30
C PHE A 34 7.22 5.71 -6.16
N GLU A 35 6.07 5.03 -6.27
CA GLU A 35 4.88 5.51 -6.97
C GLU A 35 3.86 6.12 -6.01
N ALA A 36 3.06 7.04 -6.54
CA ALA A 36 1.94 7.62 -5.80
C ALA A 36 0.71 6.72 -5.90
N MET A 37 -0.12 6.75 -4.85
CA MET A 37 -1.47 6.17 -4.89
C MET A 37 -2.46 7.21 -5.41
N PHE A 38 -3.38 6.77 -6.26
CA PHE A 38 -4.46 7.60 -6.79
C PHE A 38 -5.80 7.08 -6.29
N ILE A 39 -6.71 8.01 -6.00
CA ILE A 39 -8.10 7.73 -5.63
C ILE A 39 -9.04 8.32 -6.68
N SER A 40 -10.25 7.80 -6.76
CA SER A 40 -11.29 8.29 -7.66
C SER A 40 -12.60 8.49 -6.93
N THR A 41 -13.49 9.31 -7.48
CA THR A 41 -14.86 9.52 -6.97
C THR A 41 -15.75 8.28 -7.10
N ALA A 42 -15.29 7.23 -7.77
CA ALA A 42 -15.99 5.95 -7.86
C ALA A 42 -15.84 5.10 -6.60
N HIS A 43 -14.88 5.39 -5.72
CA HIS A 43 -14.69 4.65 -4.48
C HIS A 43 -15.82 4.95 -3.50
N SER A 44 -16.48 3.90 -3.03
CA SER A 44 -17.49 3.98 -1.97
C SER A 44 -16.86 4.03 -0.58
N LYS A 45 -17.68 4.33 0.44
CA LYS A 45 -17.24 4.26 1.85
C LYS A 45 -16.82 2.84 2.22
N GLU A 46 -17.56 1.85 1.71
CA GLU A 46 -17.30 0.44 1.89
C GLU A 46 -15.96 0.01 1.27
N ASP A 47 -15.58 0.55 0.11
CA ASP A 47 -14.28 0.27 -0.51
C ASP A 47 -13.13 0.80 0.37
N LEU A 48 -13.31 1.99 0.94
CA LEU A 48 -12.33 2.59 1.84
C LEU A 48 -12.21 1.78 3.15
N ASP A 49 -13.33 1.37 3.74
CA ASP A 49 -13.34 0.62 4.98
C ASP A 49 -12.70 -0.76 4.81
N LYS A 50 -12.98 -1.46 3.70
CA LYS A 50 -12.29 -2.71 3.31
C LYS A 50 -10.79 -2.49 3.12
N THR A 51 -10.39 -1.39 2.48
CA THR A 51 -8.98 -1.05 2.27
C THR A 51 -8.25 -0.82 3.59
N ILE A 52 -8.89 -0.14 4.55
CA ILE A 52 -8.33 0.12 5.88
C ILE A 52 -8.16 -1.18 6.68
N GLU A 53 -9.17 -2.04 6.67
CA GLU A 53 -9.11 -3.35 7.33
C GLU A 53 -8.00 -4.22 6.73
N ALA A 54 -7.95 -4.33 5.40
CA ALA A 54 -6.91 -5.08 4.70
C ALA A 54 -5.50 -4.55 5.02
N ASN A 55 -5.32 -3.22 5.08
CA ASN A 55 -4.05 -2.59 5.46
C ASN A 55 -3.62 -3.00 6.87
N LEU A 56 -4.52 -2.91 7.85
CA LEU A 56 -4.20 -3.30 9.23
C LEU A 56 -3.79 -4.78 9.31
N GLU A 57 -4.52 -5.67 8.65
CA GLU A 57 -4.21 -7.11 8.66
C GLU A 57 -2.95 -7.45 7.84
N ALA A 58 -2.64 -6.69 6.79
CA ALA A 58 -1.37 -6.82 6.07
C ALA A 58 -0.20 -6.41 6.98
N LEU A 59 -0.29 -5.26 7.65
CA LEU A 59 0.78 -4.79 8.54
C LEU A 59 1.04 -5.73 9.73
N LYS A 60 0.00 -6.39 10.27
CA LYS A 60 0.16 -7.40 11.33
C LYS A 60 0.87 -8.68 10.87
N SER A 61 0.88 -8.96 9.57
CA SER A 61 1.45 -10.18 9.00
C SER A 61 2.90 -10.05 8.51
N LEU A 62 3.48 -8.86 8.64
CA LEU A 62 4.86 -8.53 8.22
C LEU A 62 5.87 -8.66 9.37
#